data_AF-B0KSU9-F1
#
_entry.id   AF-B0KSU9-F1
#
_cell.length_a   1.000
_cell.length_b   1.000
_cell.length_c   1.000
_cell.angle_alpha   90.00
_cell.angle_beta   90.00
_cell.angle_gamma   90.00
#
_symmetry.space_group_name_H-M   'P 1'
#
loop_
_entity.id
_entity.type
_entity.pdbx_description
1 polymer ?
#
loop_
_entity_poly.entity_id
_entity_poly.type
_entity_poly.pdbx_seq_one_letter_code
_entity_poly.pdbx_strand_id
1 'polypeptide(L)'
;MKKHALALAVVGACGLVPQAFAHELAFSKKENIKVEVPGDAATWCKPEVELTITRPAWDKQELLSGLLTKLPFVFAKDCATAKVSWKAVDAKGNLYASGSGNATNLGLVTLAVAPAAASAAPAPAPAPAPAPAPAPAPAPAVAALAPAAPAVPAPAEAPAAVAAAPAPAVVEPAPAKAEVAPAPVVAAEPAPAPVAETPVAAPVAPPVPAPADAVAAAPTSDFGRAVVLQNRNLMQVTDGTGCKWVLSTSIISDGDTLSFGTTPVMPCPASGFGEGSFEKISWKAVGTYRGDNWTRVYAHPSGLIFNKNLESAVKDKAVSYLTADADQAAFLVGEIPSRQMKVYLTFTRSSYGVLRPFSSDPYYVAVTPDESFALDAAKYKEAALEIFDLIKATSPTTTDVANLFIVKDISAITNSMWGNDAQKITRNRIGITRQGLFFDVREGANWAVQREQQRVREERQRQQELARVHTRVLERYQQLQDGMSDFKGRETEALAQMAGIKVRFASPLAQQDPATSARVAPMMVHVTGKKGDFYTLDFPSKGRLVADEEYSEGWYVTQVANATPYYPLDDGRAVPTYRAYSAGEPEACQQDHCADRVSFGAVLAKEFPNAGIDFSWTPEVSQKYVNDWNNASAMVQ
;
A
#
# COMPACT_ATOMS: atom_id res chain seq x y z
N MET A 1 12.28 -43.65 -24.78
CA MET A 1 13.51 -42.82 -24.80
C MET A 1 13.44 -41.78 -23.70
N LYS A 2 14.60 -41.34 -23.21
CA LYS A 2 14.87 -40.56 -21.98
C LYS A 2 13.75 -39.61 -21.50
N LYS A 3 13.14 -39.95 -20.37
CA LYS A 3 12.44 -39.00 -19.48
C LYS A 3 13.48 -38.48 -18.47
N HIS A 4 13.73 -37.18 -18.44
CA HIS A 4 14.54 -36.56 -17.39
C HIS A 4 13.64 -35.66 -16.55
N ALA A 5 13.31 -36.11 -15.35
CA ALA A 5 12.82 -35.27 -14.28
C ALA A 5 14.01 -34.65 -13.55
N LEU A 6 13.90 -33.37 -13.18
CA LEU A 6 14.80 -32.61 -12.32
C LEU A 6 13.94 -31.45 -11.78
N ALA A 7 13.30 -31.59 -10.62
CA ALA A 7 13.90 -31.50 -9.28
C ALA A 7 14.33 -30.05 -8.96
N LEU A 8 13.47 -29.37 -8.18
CA LEU A 8 13.77 -28.10 -7.52
C LEU A 8 14.96 -28.28 -6.57
N ALA A 9 15.75 -27.22 -6.41
CA ALA A 9 16.68 -27.06 -5.30
C ALA A 9 16.53 -25.64 -4.74
N VAL A 10 16.17 -25.54 -3.46
CA VAL A 10 15.97 -24.27 -2.75
C VAL A 10 17.28 -23.85 -2.09
N VAL A 11 17.72 -22.62 -2.33
CA VAL A 11 18.79 -21.95 -1.56
C VAL A 11 18.39 -20.51 -1.33
N GLY A 12 18.24 -20.11 -0.06
CA GLY A 12 18.28 -18.71 0.38
C GLY A 12 19.67 -18.35 0.93
N ALA A 13 20.01 -17.11 1.24
CA ALA A 13 19.20 -15.89 1.19
C ALA A 13 20.11 -14.63 1.15
N CYS A 14 19.60 -13.50 0.63
CA CYS A 14 19.93 -12.14 1.11
C CYS A 14 19.08 -11.07 0.38
N GLY A 15 18.48 -10.13 1.13
CA GLY A 15 17.89 -8.89 0.55
C GLY A 15 16.39 -8.68 0.77
N LEU A 16 16.04 -7.64 1.54
CA LEU A 16 14.68 -7.25 1.97
C LEU A 16 13.79 -6.67 0.85
N VAL A 17 12.62 -7.29 0.63
CA VAL A 17 11.37 -6.73 0.05
C VAL A 17 10.21 -7.52 0.68
N PRO A 18 8.98 -7.00 0.85
CA PRO A 18 7.84 -7.83 1.28
C PRO A 18 7.64 -8.98 0.28
N GLN A 19 8.01 -10.21 0.68
CA GLN A 19 7.85 -11.38 -0.18
C GLN A 19 6.38 -11.78 -0.23
N ALA A 20 5.66 -11.22 -1.20
CA ALA A 20 4.66 -12.02 -1.89
C ALA A 20 5.36 -13.31 -2.36
N PHE A 21 4.85 -14.47 -1.95
CA PHE A 21 5.39 -15.77 -2.35
C PHE A 21 5.62 -15.76 -3.87
N ALA A 22 6.87 -15.96 -4.30
CA ALA A 22 7.23 -15.84 -5.71
C ALA A 22 7.28 -17.25 -6.33
N HIS A 23 6.28 -17.58 -7.16
CA HIS A 23 6.27 -18.83 -7.90
C HIS A 23 7.23 -18.76 -9.10
N GLU A 24 8.10 -19.77 -9.21
CA GLU A 24 9.03 -19.92 -10.33
C GLU A 24 8.31 -20.53 -11.54
N LEU A 25 8.10 -19.74 -12.60
CA LEU A 25 7.47 -20.21 -13.85
C LEU A 25 8.43 -20.96 -14.75
N ALA A 26 9.71 -20.57 -14.76
CA ALA A 26 10.72 -21.18 -15.61
C ALA A 26 12.13 -20.95 -15.05
N PHE A 27 12.98 -21.97 -15.20
CA PHE A 27 14.39 -21.90 -14.84
C PHE A 27 15.25 -22.64 -15.87
N SER A 28 16.35 -22.01 -16.28
CA SER A 28 17.30 -22.55 -17.26
C SER A 28 18.69 -22.62 -16.66
N LYS A 29 19.10 -23.80 -16.16
CA LYS A 29 20.47 -24.05 -15.67
C LYS A 29 21.54 -23.78 -16.73
N LYS A 30 21.22 -23.97 -18.02
CA LYS A 30 22.17 -23.74 -19.13
C LYS A 30 22.40 -22.24 -19.40
N GLU A 31 21.41 -21.41 -19.16
CA GLU A 31 21.46 -19.97 -19.47
C GLU A 31 21.52 -19.11 -18.20
N ASN A 32 21.47 -19.69 -17.00
CA ASN A 32 21.41 -19.00 -15.70
C ASN A 32 20.27 -17.97 -15.63
N ILE A 33 19.09 -18.33 -16.12
CA ILE A 33 17.89 -17.49 -16.11
C ILE A 33 16.87 -18.10 -15.15
N LYS A 34 16.34 -17.30 -14.24
CA LYS A 34 15.19 -17.60 -13.37
C LYS A 34 14.03 -16.66 -13.71
N VAL A 35 12.80 -17.16 -13.71
CA VAL A 35 11.59 -16.39 -14.03
C VAL A 35 10.55 -16.59 -12.93
N GLU A 36 10.12 -15.51 -12.30
CA GLU A 36 9.36 -15.50 -11.04
C GLU A 36 8.13 -14.58 -11.13
N VAL A 37 6.99 -14.99 -10.53
CA VAL A 37 5.73 -14.22 -10.45
C VAL A 37 5.15 -14.22 -9.02
N PRO A 38 4.42 -13.17 -8.60
CA PRO A 38 3.82 -13.12 -7.26
C PRO A 38 2.53 -13.94 -7.15
N GLY A 39 2.51 -14.87 -6.19
CA GLY A 39 1.44 -15.81 -5.91
C GLY A 39 1.97 -17.25 -5.82
N ASP A 40 1.18 -18.15 -5.26
CA ASP A 40 1.52 -19.58 -5.19
C ASP A 40 1.20 -20.30 -6.51
N ALA A 41 1.67 -21.54 -6.66
CA ALA A 41 1.48 -22.36 -7.86
C ALA A 41 0.01 -22.52 -8.31
N ALA A 42 -0.96 -22.33 -7.41
CA ALA A 42 -2.40 -22.40 -7.70
C ALA A 42 -3.08 -21.01 -7.89
N THR A 43 -2.39 -19.90 -7.61
CA THR A 43 -2.99 -18.54 -7.53
C THR A 43 -2.18 -17.46 -8.25
N TRP A 44 -1.07 -17.80 -8.91
CA TRP A 44 -0.23 -16.86 -9.65
C TRP A 44 -0.90 -16.30 -10.92
N CYS A 45 -1.78 -17.07 -11.57
CA CYS A 45 -2.52 -16.59 -12.73
C CYS A 45 -3.62 -15.62 -12.29
N LYS A 46 -3.37 -14.33 -12.50
CA LYS A 46 -4.29 -13.21 -12.25
C LYS A 46 -4.56 -12.46 -13.55
N PRO A 47 -5.60 -11.59 -13.63
CA PRO A 47 -5.86 -10.77 -14.82
C PRO A 47 -4.68 -9.87 -15.21
N GLU A 48 -3.86 -9.49 -14.23
CA GLU A 48 -2.62 -8.74 -14.39
C GLU A 48 -1.52 -9.49 -13.62
N VAL A 49 -0.42 -9.82 -14.31
CA VAL A 49 0.70 -10.62 -13.79
C VAL A 49 2.00 -9.82 -13.92
N GLU A 50 2.71 -9.66 -12.81
CA GLU A 50 4.05 -9.06 -12.80
C GLU A 50 5.13 -10.15 -12.82
N LEU A 51 6.09 -10.03 -13.73
CA LEU A 51 7.14 -11.02 -13.96
C LEU A 51 8.52 -10.44 -13.62
N THR A 52 9.32 -11.17 -12.85
CA THR A 52 10.73 -10.85 -12.63
C THR A 52 11.61 -11.89 -13.29
N ILE A 53 12.56 -11.44 -14.11
CA ILE A 53 13.50 -12.29 -14.85
C ILE A 53 14.90 -12.00 -14.31
N THR A 54 15.50 -12.95 -13.61
CA THR A 54 16.76 -12.76 -12.87
C THR A 54 17.88 -13.54 -13.55
N ARG A 55 19.05 -12.90 -13.74
CA ARG A 55 20.27 -13.49 -14.34
C ARG A 55 21.53 -12.91 -13.67
N PRO A 56 22.64 -13.65 -13.51
CA PRO A 56 23.86 -13.12 -12.89
C PRO A 56 24.42 -11.84 -13.54
N ALA A 57 24.44 -11.78 -14.88
CA ALA A 57 24.78 -10.60 -15.66
C ALA A 57 24.07 -10.64 -17.01
N TRP A 58 23.56 -9.50 -17.48
CA TRP A 58 22.92 -9.38 -18.80
C TRP A 58 23.94 -8.98 -19.87
N ASP A 59 24.73 -9.94 -20.32
CA ASP A 59 25.82 -9.78 -21.30
C ASP A 59 25.38 -9.89 -22.77
N LYS A 60 24.19 -10.44 -23.05
CA LYS A 60 23.70 -10.75 -24.41
C LYS A 60 22.21 -10.47 -24.56
N GLN A 61 21.86 -9.51 -25.41
CA GLN A 61 20.47 -9.11 -25.65
C GLN A 61 19.66 -10.21 -26.36
N GLU A 62 20.30 -11.08 -27.14
CA GLU A 62 19.65 -12.19 -27.85
C GLU A 62 19.08 -13.25 -26.91
N LEU A 63 19.60 -13.36 -25.68
CA LEU A 63 19.08 -14.28 -24.68
C LEU A 63 17.78 -13.75 -24.05
N LEU A 64 17.65 -12.43 -23.88
CA LEU A 64 16.40 -11.82 -23.44
C LEU A 64 15.31 -11.94 -24.51
N SER A 65 15.62 -11.63 -25.77
CA SER A 65 14.63 -11.78 -26.86
C SER A 65 14.27 -13.25 -27.14
N GLY A 66 15.25 -14.16 -27.04
CA GLY A 66 15.04 -15.61 -27.12
C GLY A 66 14.23 -16.21 -25.96
N LEU A 67 14.14 -15.51 -24.81
CA LEU A 67 13.29 -15.87 -23.69
C LEU A 67 11.87 -15.29 -23.84
N LEU A 68 11.77 -14.00 -24.19
CA LEU A 68 10.49 -13.30 -24.40
C LEU A 68 9.64 -13.92 -25.52
N THR A 69 10.27 -14.58 -26.49
CA THR A 69 9.58 -15.36 -27.53
C THR A 69 9.10 -16.75 -27.09
N LYS A 70 9.63 -17.28 -25.98
CA LYS A 70 9.26 -18.61 -25.43
C LYS A 70 8.24 -18.51 -24.29
N LEU A 71 8.31 -17.46 -23.49
CA LEU A 71 7.40 -17.24 -22.36
C LEU A 71 5.89 -17.27 -22.72
N PRO A 72 5.44 -16.73 -23.89
CA PRO A 72 4.06 -16.88 -24.33
C PRO A 72 3.55 -18.33 -24.41
N PHE A 73 4.42 -19.32 -24.69
CA PHE A 73 4.02 -20.74 -24.67
C PHE A 73 3.74 -21.28 -23.26
N VAL A 74 4.34 -20.66 -22.23
CA VAL A 74 4.05 -20.98 -20.82
C VAL A 74 2.73 -20.33 -20.42
N PHE A 75 2.54 -19.03 -20.73
CA PHE A 75 1.29 -18.32 -20.43
C PHE A 75 0.09 -18.87 -21.20
N ALA A 76 0.24 -19.36 -22.43
CA ALA A 76 -0.84 -19.94 -23.22
C ALA A 76 -1.49 -21.18 -22.58
N LYS A 77 -0.76 -21.90 -21.71
CA LYS A 77 -1.25 -23.11 -21.06
C LYS A 77 -2.10 -22.79 -19.82
N ASP A 78 -1.62 -21.88 -19.00
CA ASP A 78 -2.13 -21.68 -17.63
C ASP A 78 -2.72 -20.27 -17.39
N CYS A 79 -2.54 -19.30 -18.30
CA CYS A 79 -2.94 -17.90 -18.11
C CYS A 79 -3.19 -17.09 -19.41
N ALA A 80 -3.92 -17.66 -20.38
CA ALA A 80 -4.00 -17.16 -21.76
C ALA A 80 -4.63 -15.75 -21.98
N THR A 81 -5.30 -15.16 -20.99
CA THR A 81 -5.97 -13.85 -21.09
C THR A 81 -5.33 -12.75 -20.23
N ALA A 82 -4.21 -13.03 -19.54
CA ALA A 82 -3.58 -12.07 -18.65
C ALA A 82 -2.85 -10.94 -19.41
N LYS A 83 -2.89 -9.74 -18.83
CA LYS A 83 -1.89 -8.69 -19.09
C LYS A 83 -0.62 -9.04 -18.32
N VAL A 84 0.54 -8.87 -18.94
CA VAL A 84 1.84 -9.21 -18.32
C VAL A 84 2.74 -7.99 -18.34
N SER A 85 3.17 -7.54 -17.16
CA SER A 85 4.31 -6.63 -17.01
C SER A 85 5.54 -7.45 -16.65
N TRP A 86 6.73 -7.06 -17.11
CA TRP A 86 7.95 -7.79 -16.81
C TRP A 86 9.17 -6.88 -16.62
N LYS A 87 10.09 -7.31 -15.76
CA LYS A 87 11.39 -6.68 -15.52
C LYS A 87 12.51 -7.71 -15.55
N ALA A 88 13.59 -7.39 -16.23
CA ALA A 88 14.84 -8.14 -16.25
C ALA A 88 15.85 -7.47 -15.32
N VAL A 89 16.37 -8.21 -14.34
CA VAL A 89 17.30 -7.71 -13.31
C VAL A 89 18.58 -8.54 -13.24
N ASP A 90 19.70 -7.90 -12.89
CA ASP A 90 20.97 -8.59 -12.63
C ASP A 90 21.04 -9.16 -11.19
N ALA A 91 22.13 -9.86 -10.83
CA ALA A 91 22.32 -10.40 -9.48
C ALA A 91 22.49 -9.33 -8.37
N LYS A 92 22.58 -8.04 -8.73
CA LYS A 92 22.59 -6.91 -7.79
C LYS A 92 21.23 -6.21 -7.70
N GLY A 93 20.22 -6.70 -8.44
CA GLY A 93 18.90 -6.10 -8.54
C GLY A 93 18.80 -4.91 -9.49
N ASN A 94 19.85 -4.60 -10.26
CA ASN A 94 19.80 -3.51 -11.23
C ASN A 94 18.85 -3.87 -12.38
N LEU A 95 17.96 -2.96 -12.74
CA LEU A 95 17.12 -3.10 -13.93
C LEU A 95 17.98 -3.07 -15.20
N TYR A 96 17.89 -4.12 -16.02
CA TYR A 96 18.51 -4.19 -17.34
C TYR A 96 17.51 -3.86 -18.45
N ALA A 97 16.27 -4.36 -18.33
CA ALA A 97 15.19 -4.05 -19.25
C ALA A 97 13.82 -4.23 -18.57
N SER A 98 12.79 -3.59 -19.09
CA SER A 98 11.40 -3.87 -18.71
C SER A 98 10.48 -3.80 -19.92
N GLY A 99 9.28 -4.34 -19.79
CA GLY A 99 8.24 -4.27 -20.81
C GLY A 99 6.86 -4.61 -20.26
N SER A 100 5.85 -4.42 -21.12
CA SER A 100 4.47 -4.79 -20.82
C SER A 100 3.72 -5.18 -22.08
N GLY A 101 2.84 -6.16 -21.94
CA GLY A 101 2.05 -6.75 -23.02
C GLY A 101 0.97 -7.68 -22.49
N ASN A 102 0.74 -8.78 -23.19
CA ASN A 102 -0.25 -9.81 -22.85
C ASN A 102 0.35 -11.21 -22.95
N ALA A 103 -0.43 -12.23 -22.55
CA ALA A 103 -0.03 -13.63 -22.58
C ALA A 103 0.46 -14.17 -23.95
N THR A 104 0.09 -13.54 -25.07
CA THR A 104 0.54 -13.96 -26.42
C THR A 104 1.71 -13.13 -26.96
N ASN A 105 1.96 -11.92 -26.43
CA ASN A 105 3.07 -11.05 -26.79
C ASN A 105 3.43 -10.13 -25.62
N LEU A 106 4.64 -10.29 -25.07
CA LEU A 106 5.14 -9.56 -23.90
C LEU A 106 5.56 -8.10 -24.18
N GLY A 107 5.39 -7.61 -25.42
CA GLY A 107 5.41 -6.20 -25.77
C GLY A 107 6.78 -5.51 -25.74
N LEU A 108 6.76 -4.17 -25.66
CA LEU A 108 7.94 -3.32 -25.90
C LEU A 108 9.06 -3.59 -24.88
N VAL A 109 10.29 -3.70 -25.37
CA VAL A 109 11.51 -3.76 -24.56
C VAL A 109 12.05 -2.35 -24.36
N THR A 110 11.99 -1.85 -23.13
CA THR A 110 12.69 -0.64 -22.71
C THR A 110 14.01 -1.06 -22.05
N LEU A 111 15.13 -0.85 -22.72
CA LEU A 111 16.47 -1.09 -22.15
C LEU A 111 16.80 0.01 -21.13
N ALA A 112 17.31 -0.39 -19.96
CA ALA A 112 17.91 0.54 -19.03
C ALA A 112 19.28 0.98 -19.58
N VAL A 113 19.50 2.30 -19.66
CA VAL A 113 20.78 2.85 -20.13
C VAL A 113 21.86 2.46 -19.12
N ALA A 114 22.86 1.70 -19.57
CA ALA A 114 24.01 1.33 -18.75
C ALA A 114 24.75 2.58 -18.28
N PRO A 115 25.26 2.61 -17.03
CA PRO A 115 26.10 3.71 -16.57
C PRO A 115 27.34 3.79 -17.47
N ALA A 116 27.50 4.93 -18.16
CA ALA A 116 28.59 5.12 -19.10
C ALA A 116 29.93 4.95 -18.37
N ALA A 117 30.80 4.09 -18.93
CA ALA A 117 32.16 3.95 -18.44
C ALA A 117 32.86 5.31 -18.45
N ALA A 118 33.64 5.59 -17.41
CA ALA A 118 34.31 6.88 -17.23
C ALA A 118 35.24 7.20 -18.41
N SER A 119 34.79 8.10 -19.29
CA SER A 119 35.69 8.80 -20.22
C SER A 119 36.53 9.78 -19.41
N ALA A 120 37.84 9.84 -19.69
CA ALA A 120 38.76 10.68 -18.96
C ALA A 120 38.38 12.17 -19.06
N ALA A 121 38.32 12.85 -17.93
CA ALA A 121 38.08 14.29 -17.90
C ALA A 121 39.28 15.05 -18.51
N PRO A 122 39.06 16.03 -19.40
CA PRO A 122 40.12 16.94 -19.82
C PRO A 122 40.56 17.81 -18.64
N ALA A 123 41.85 18.14 -18.59
CA ALA A 123 42.46 18.84 -17.46
C ALA A 123 41.84 20.25 -17.25
N PRO A 124 41.53 20.65 -16.00
CA PRO A 124 41.03 21.98 -15.72
C PRO A 124 42.12 23.05 -15.89
N ALA A 125 41.75 24.17 -16.51
CA ALA A 125 42.59 25.37 -16.55
C ALA A 125 42.74 25.98 -15.13
N PRO A 126 43.87 26.64 -14.81
CA PRO A 126 44.12 27.16 -13.47
C PRO A 126 43.18 28.31 -13.09
N ALA A 127 42.57 28.22 -11.91
CA ALA A 127 41.78 29.28 -11.30
C ALA A 127 42.69 30.35 -10.62
N PRO A 128 42.25 31.62 -10.53
CA PRO A 128 43.03 32.71 -9.95
C PRO A 128 43.22 32.58 -8.42
N ALA A 129 44.31 33.15 -7.92
CA ALA A 129 44.71 33.05 -6.51
C ALA A 129 43.79 33.83 -5.54
N PRO A 130 43.54 33.31 -4.32
CA PRO A 130 42.72 33.98 -3.31
C PRO A 130 43.46 35.13 -2.60
N ALA A 131 42.71 36.17 -2.21
CA ALA A 131 43.18 37.28 -1.39
C ALA A 131 43.23 36.90 0.13
N PRO A 132 44.12 37.51 0.93
CA PRO A 132 44.36 37.11 2.32
C PRO A 132 43.24 37.53 3.30
N ALA A 133 43.04 36.72 4.35
CA ALA A 133 42.04 36.92 5.39
C ALA A 133 42.52 37.87 6.52
N PRO A 134 41.61 38.59 7.23
CA PRO A 134 41.95 39.42 8.38
C PRO A 134 42.31 38.63 9.66
N ALA A 135 43.11 39.23 10.53
CA ALA A 135 43.63 38.64 11.76
C ALA A 135 42.63 38.69 12.96
N PRO A 136 42.75 37.78 13.95
CA PRO A 136 41.84 37.70 15.11
C PRO A 136 42.19 38.71 16.24
N ALA A 137 41.17 39.10 17.01
CA ALA A 137 41.29 39.91 18.22
C ALA A 137 41.02 39.08 19.51
N PRO A 138 41.57 39.46 20.68
CA PRO A 138 41.71 38.57 21.84
C PRO A 138 40.52 38.59 22.83
N ALA A 139 40.47 37.55 23.68
CA ALA A 139 39.43 37.29 24.68
C ALA A 139 39.66 38.00 26.04
N PRO A 140 38.59 38.16 26.85
CA PRO A 140 38.71 38.42 28.29
C PRO A 140 37.98 37.39 29.19
N ALA A 141 38.77 36.82 30.11
CA ALA A 141 38.52 36.54 31.54
C ALA A 141 37.26 35.79 32.07
N VAL A 142 37.52 35.04 33.16
CA VAL A 142 36.63 34.11 33.88
C VAL A 142 35.97 34.79 35.10
N ALA A 143 34.77 34.36 35.49
CA ALA A 143 34.18 34.60 36.82
C ALA A 143 33.46 33.33 37.35
N ALA A 144 33.33 33.18 38.67
CA ALA A 144 33.22 31.88 39.34
C ALA A 144 31.83 31.49 39.91
N LEU A 145 31.55 30.17 39.87
CA LEU A 145 30.95 29.28 40.88
C LEU A 145 29.73 29.68 41.76
N ALA A 146 28.72 28.77 41.72
CA ALA A 146 27.96 28.19 42.86
C ALA A 146 26.77 28.98 43.51
N PRO A 147 25.87 28.34 44.31
CA PRO A 147 25.13 27.09 44.03
C PRO A 147 23.64 27.03 44.50
N ALA A 148 22.89 26.06 43.94
CA ALA A 148 21.83 25.20 44.54
C ALA A 148 20.58 25.72 45.35
N ALA A 149 19.39 25.23 44.89
CA ALA A 149 18.21 24.73 45.64
C ALA A 149 17.28 25.75 46.40
N PRO A 150 16.06 25.35 46.86
CA PRO A 150 15.21 24.16 46.58
C PRO A 150 13.77 24.51 46.08
N ALA A 151 12.81 23.55 46.16
CA ALA A 151 11.46 23.59 45.57
C ALA A 151 10.30 23.85 46.59
N VAL A 152 9.04 23.56 46.16
CA VAL A 152 7.79 23.32 46.98
C VAL A 152 6.94 24.58 47.30
N PRO A 153 5.57 24.56 47.35
CA PRO A 153 4.54 23.72 46.69
C PRO A 153 3.43 24.54 45.97
N ALA A 154 2.39 23.85 45.48
CA ALA A 154 1.09 24.40 45.06
C ALA A 154 0.17 24.80 46.25
N PRO A 155 -0.89 25.59 45.98
CA PRO A 155 -2.17 25.51 46.70
C PRO A 155 -3.27 24.87 45.83
N ALA A 156 -4.27 24.30 46.50
CA ALA A 156 -5.43 23.66 45.89
C ALA A 156 -6.72 24.49 46.11
N GLU A 157 -7.82 23.90 45.64
CA GLU A 157 -9.24 24.19 45.95
C GLU A 157 -10.01 25.24 45.12
N ALA A 158 -11.28 24.89 44.93
CA ALA A 158 -12.34 25.55 44.17
C ALA A 158 -13.25 26.33 45.19
N PRO A 159 -14.54 26.71 44.96
CA PRO A 159 -15.43 26.44 43.82
C PRO A 159 -16.41 27.57 43.37
N ALA A 160 -17.19 27.22 42.33
CA ALA A 160 -18.62 27.54 42.10
C ALA A 160 -19.16 28.99 41.88
N ALA A 161 -19.83 29.14 40.72
CA ALA A 161 -21.04 29.96 40.44
C ALA A 161 -20.92 31.51 40.56
N VAL A 162 -21.80 32.36 40.02
CA VAL A 162 -23.19 32.24 39.51
C VAL A 162 -23.36 33.08 38.21
N ALA A 163 -24.43 32.82 37.44
CA ALA A 163 -24.79 33.52 36.20
C ALA A 163 -25.19 35.01 36.35
N ALA A 164 -25.01 35.80 35.28
CA ALA A 164 -25.92 36.88 34.88
C ALA A 164 -25.70 37.32 33.42
N ALA A 165 -26.78 37.33 32.63
CA ALA A 165 -27.01 38.24 31.49
C ALA A 165 -28.29 39.05 31.85
N PRO A 166 -28.51 40.30 31.39
CA PRO A 166 -28.73 40.57 29.95
C PRO A 166 -28.18 41.93 29.43
N ALA A 167 -28.49 42.22 28.15
CA ALA A 167 -28.23 43.45 27.38
C ALA A 167 -29.27 44.58 27.73
N PRO A 168 -29.49 45.70 26.97
CA PRO A 168 -28.97 46.15 25.66
C PRO A 168 -28.72 47.70 25.51
N ALA A 169 -28.80 48.20 24.25
CA ALA A 169 -28.88 49.60 23.74
C ALA A 169 -27.57 50.14 23.10
N VAL A 170 -27.45 50.28 21.76
CA VAL A 170 -28.11 51.22 20.80
C VAL A 170 -27.60 52.67 20.93
N VAL A 171 -26.91 53.19 19.90
CA VAL A 171 -27.20 54.45 19.16
C VAL A 171 -26.48 54.43 17.79
N GLU A 172 -27.24 54.58 16.71
CA GLU A 172 -26.82 55.16 15.42
C GLU A 172 -27.41 56.60 15.39
N PRO A 173 -26.81 57.61 14.70
CA PRO A 173 -27.06 57.76 13.26
C PRO A 173 -25.94 58.45 12.41
N ALA A 174 -26.13 58.43 11.09
CA ALA A 174 -25.42 59.18 10.03
C ALA A 174 -25.80 60.72 10.02
N PRO A 175 -25.56 61.60 8.98
CA PRO A 175 -25.22 61.37 7.55
C PRO A 175 -24.34 62.43 6.79
N ALA A 176 -24.28 62.30 5.44
CA ALA A 176 -23.95 63.31 4.39
C ALA A 176 -22.48 63.79 4.26
N LYS A 177 -21.90 64.33 3.16
CA LYS A 177 -22.15 64.53 1.69
C LYS A 177 -20.81 65.06 1.07
N ALA A 178 -20.50 65.19 -0.24
CA ALA A 178 -21.03 64.75 -1.56
C ALA A 178 -19.96 64.98 -2.69
N GLU A 179 -20.12 64.29 -3.83
CA GLU A 179 -19.99 64.77 -5.25
C GLU A 179 -18.75 65.55 -5.80
N VAL A 180 -18.23 65.13 -6.98
CA VAL A 180 -17.87 65.95 -8.18
C VAL A 180 -17.13 65.11 -9.26
N ALA A 181 -17.49 65.32 -10.53
CA ALA A 181 -16.74 65.03 -11.77
C ALA A 181 -17.01 66.21 -12.75
N PRO A 182 -16.22 66.55 -13.82
CA PRO A 182 -16.03 65.66 -15.01
C PRO A 182 -14.77 65.86 -15.96
N ALA A 183 -14.43 64.82 -16.76
CA ALA A 183 -14.06 64.82 -18.22
C ALA A 183 -12.81 65.62 -18.79
N PRO A 184 -12.37 65.47 -20.08
CA PRO A 184 -12.20 64.29 -20.99
C PRO A 184 -10.88 64.31 -21.87
N VAL A 185 -10.87 63.58 -23.03
CA VAL A 185 -9.98 63.57 -24.26
C VAL A 185 -8.55 62.92 -24.15
N VAL A 186 -7.91 62.27 -25.16
CA VAL A 186 -8.11 62.02 -26.63
C VAL A 186 -7.65 60.59 -27.04
N ALA A 187 -8.02 60.10 -28.23
CA ALA A 187 -7.64 58.78 -28.82
C ALA A 187 -6.53 58.85 -29.92
N ALA A 188 -5.87 57.72 -30.25
CA ALA A 188 -5.12 57.47 -31.51
C ALA A 188 -4.81 55.98 -31.80
N GLU A 189 -4.87 55.59 -33.09
CA GLU A 189 -4.47 54.34 -33.77
C GLU A 189 -4.23 54.72 -35.28
N PRO A 190 -3.66 53.92 -36.23
CA PRO A 190 -2.82 52.69 -36.17
C PRO A 190 -1.52 52.72 -37.07
N ALA A 191 -0.71 51.62 -36.99
CA ALA A 191 0.13 51.00 -38.05
C ALA A 191 1.36 51.77 -38.65
N PRO A 192 2.32 51.13 -39.39
CA PRO A 192 2.44 49.71 -39.80
C PRO A 192 3.80 49.03 -39.45
N ALA A 193 4.01 47.79 -39.92
CA ALA A 193 5.21 46.96 -39.73
C ALA A 193 6.12 46.87 -40.99
N PRO A 194 7.37 46.39 -40.86
CA PRO A 194 8.06 45.71 -41.96
C PRO A 194 8.68 44.33 -41.63
N VAL A 195 8.37 43.40 -42.53
CA VAL A 195 9.08 42.18 -43.00
C VAL A 195 10.60 42.44 -43.21
N ALA A 196 11.55 41.49 -43.22
CA ALA A 196 11.79 40.18 -42.58
C ALA A 196 13.20 39.69 -43.07
N GLU A 197 13.90 38.81 -42.35
CA GLU A 197 14.75 37.75 -42.97
C GLU A 197 15.28 36.72 -41.94
N THR A 198 15.46 35.48 -42.40
CA THR A 198 15.71 34.26 -41.59
C THR A 198 17.18 33.83 -41.50
N PRO A 199 17.65 33.35 -40.34
CA PRO A 199 18.75 32.38 -40.24
C PRO A 199 18.25 30.92 -40.25
N VAL A 200 19.10 30.01 -40.74
CA VAL A 200 18.78 28.61 -41.06
C VAL A 200 18.69 27.71 -39.81
N ALA A 201 17.83 26.68 -39.89
CA ALA A 201 17.50 25.76 -38.81
C ALA A 201 18.66 24.83 -38.37
N ALA A 202 18.76 24.62 -37.06
CA ALA A 202 19.34 23.41 -36.47
C ALA A 202 18.22 22.37 -36.25
N PRO A 203 18.49 21.05 -36.33
CA PRO A 203 17.47 20.02 -36.17
C PRO A 203 16.96 20.00 -34.72
N VAL A 204 15.72 20.48 -34.54
CA VAL A 204 15.01 20.41 -33.27
C VAL A 204 14.73 18.94 -32.94
N ALA A 205 15.27 18.46 -31.82
CA ALA A 205 14.88 17.16 -31.26
C ALA A 205 13.35 17.15 -31.06
N PRO A 206 12.65 16.04 -31.36
CA PRO A 206 11.20 16.00 -31.27
C PRO A 206 10.75 16.45 -29.88
N PRO A 207 9.77 17.38 -29.78
CA PRO A 207 9.34 17.87 -28.49
C PRO A 207 8.88 16.71 -27.63
N VAL A 208 9.41 16.64 -26.41
CA VAL A 208 8.83 15.83 -25.34
C VAL A 208 7.36 16.24 -25.26
N PRO A 209 6.40 15.30 -25.35
CA PRO A 209 4.99 15.67 -25.31
C PRO A 209 4.72 16.40 -24.00
N ALA A 210 4.02 17.54 -24.11
CA ALA A 210 3.53 18.26 -22.94
C ALA A 210 2.72 17.30 -22.04
N PRO A 211 2.74 17.47 -20.71
CA PRO A 211 1.82 16.73 -19.86
C PRO A 211 0.39 16.96 -20.38
N ALA A 212 -0.37 15.87 -20.55
CA ALA A 212 -1.69 15.95 -21.16
C ALA A 212 -2.58 16.90 -20.34
N ASP A 213 -3.00 18.00 -20.96
CA ASP A 213 -3.83 19.03 -20.36
C ASP A 213 -5.14 18.44 -19.80
N ALA A 214 -5.68 19.09 -18.77
CA ALA A 214 -6.89 18.60 -18.11
C ALA A 214 -8.08 18.59 -19.09
N VAL A 215 -8.74 17.43 -19.21
CA VAL A 215 -9.78 17.19 -20.23
C VAL A 215 -11.16 17.39 -19.62
N ALA A 216 -11.96 18.29 -20.20
CA ALA A 216 -13.34 18.52 -19.81
C ALA A 216 -14.24 17.32 -20.17
N ALA A 217 -15.22 17.01 -19.32
CA ALA A 217 -16.18 15.94 -19.58
C ALA A 217 -17.22 16.34 -20.64
N ALA A 218 -17.43 15.49 -21.65
CA ALA A 218 -18.53 15.65 -22.60
C ALA A 218 -19.82 15.02 -22.01
N PRO A 219 -20.99 15.70 -22.07
CA PRO A 219 -22.24 15.13 -21.60
C PRO A 219 -22.70 13.97 -22.50
N THR A 220 -23.26 12.92 -21.89
CA THR A 220 -23.97 11.86 -22.62
C THR A 220 -25.30 12.38 -23.16
N SER A 221 -25.83 11.76 -24.21
CA SER A 221 -27.10 12.17 -24.83
C SER A 221 -28.33 12.07 -23.91
N ASP A 222 -28.21 11.33 -22.80
CA ASP A 222 -29.21 11.18 -21.75
C ASP A 222 -28.84 11.92 -20.44
N PHE A 223 -27.73 12.66 -20.42
CA PHE A 223 -27.16 13.34 -19.24
C PHE A 223 -27.00 12.44 -17.99
N GLY A 224 -26.81 11.12 -18.17
CA GLY A 224 -26.64 10.16 -17.09
C GLY A 224 -27.95 9.58 -16.54
N ARG A 225 -29.09 9.77 -17.23
CA ARG A 225 -30.39 9.18 -16.87
C ARG A 225 -30.32 7.67 -16.70
N ALA A 226 -29.50 6.96 -17.48
CA ALA A 226 -29.25 5.53 -17.32
C ALA A 226 -28.65 5.17 -15.94
N VAL A 227 -27.70 5.97 -15.44
CA VAL A 227 -27.09 5.78 -14.10
C VAL A 227 -28.16 5.99 -13.01
N VAL A 228 -29.02 6.99 -13.19
CA VAL A 228 -30.12 7.30 -12.27
C VAL A 228 -31.15 6.16 -12.22
N LEU A 229 -31.55 5.62 -13.38
CA LEU A 229 -32.55 4.55 -13.48
C LEU A 229 -32.04 3.15 -13.08
N GLN A 230 -30.73 2.94 -12.99
CA GLN A 230 -30.14 1.72 -12.42
C GLN A 230 -30.22 1.68 -10.88
N ASN A 231 -30.56 2.80 -10.22
CA ASN A 231 -30.60 2.88 -8.77
C ASN A 231 -31.90 2.34 -8.19
N ARG A 232 -31.82 1.26 -7.38
CA ARG A 232 -32.95 0.58 -6.72
C ARG A 232 -33.88 1.47 -5.88
N ASN A 233 -33.41 2.64 -5.43
CA ASN A 233 -34.17 3.57 -4.60
C ASN A 233 -34.96 4.61 -5.42
N LEU A 234 -34.84 4.55 -6.76
CA LEU A 234 -35.51 5.40 -7.73
C LEU A 234 -36.29 4.57 -8.74
N MET A 235 -37.39 5.12 -9.24
CA MET A 235 -38.20 4.52 -10.29
C MET A 235 -38.73 5.57 -11.26
N GLN A 236 -38.92 5.17 -12.51
CA GLN A 236 -39.58 5.99 -13.52
C GLN A 236 -41.10 5.88 -13.34
N VAL A 237 -41.76 7.03 -13.23
CA VAL A 237 -43.22 7.14 -13.14
C VAL A 237 -43.74 8.00 -14.30
N THR A 238 -44.95 7.72 -14.78
CA THR A 238 -45.57 8.49 -15.87
C THR A 238 -46.76 9.27 -15.31
N ASP A 239 -46.84 10.57 -15.60
CA ASP A 239 -47.97 11.40 -15.20
C ASP A 239 -49.17 11.27 -16.15
N GLY A 240 -50.32 11.83 -15.74
CA GLY A 240 -51.56 11.82 -16.54
C GLY A 240 -51.49 12.54 -17.89
N THR A 241 -50.39 13.24 -18.22
CA THR A 241 -50.13 13.84 -19.53
C THR A 241 -49.18 13.01 -20.40
N GLY A 242 -48.68 11.89 -19.87
CA GLY A 242 -47.71 11.02 -20.53
C GLY A 242 -46.24 11.38 -20.27
N CYS A 243 -45.96 12.39 -19.43
CA CYS A 243 -44.59 12.80 -19.16
C CYS A 243 -43.95 11.95 -18.05
N LYS A 244 -42.66 11.60 -18.22
CA LYS A 244 -41.94 10.75 -17.28
C LYS A 244 -41.20 11.57 -16.23
N TRP A 245 -41.22 11.08 -15.00
CA TRP A 245 -40.49 11.64 -13.87
C TRP A 245 -39.72 10.52 -13.16
N VAL A 246 -38.70 10.88 -12.39
CA VAL A 246 -37.98 9.92 -11.53
C VAL A 246 -38.25 10.27 -10.08
N LEU A 247 -38.87 9.34 -9.34
CA LEU A 247 -39.25 9.50 -7.93
C LEU A 247 -38.74 8.31 -7.12
N SER A 248 -38.85 8.39 -5.79
CA SER A 248 -38.32 7.34 -4.91
C SER A 248 -39.30 6.18 -4.71
N THR A 249 -38.76 4.95 -4.76
CA THR A 249 -39.50 3.69 -4.54
C THR A 249 -40.03 3.52 -3.12
N SER A 250 -39.53 4.28 -2.14
CA SER A 250 -39.97 4.16 -0.75
C SER A 250 -41.35 4.81 -0.46
N ILE A 251 -41.89 5.59 -1.40
CA ILE A 251 -43.18 6.31 -1.25
C ILE A 251 -44.16 5.98 -2.38
N ILE A 252 -43.70 5.35 -3.46
CA ILE A 252 -44.49 5.09 -4.67
C ILE A 252 -44.31 3.63 -5.07
N SER A 253 -45.40 2.98 -5.47
CA SER A 253 -45.43 1.57 -5.85
C SER A 253 -45.72 1.40 -7.34
N ASP A 254 -45.28 0.29 -7.93
CA ASP A 254 -45.60 -0.03 -9.32
C ASP A 254 -47.14 -0.07 -9.52
N GLY A 255 -47.63 0.73 -10.47
CA GLY A 255 -49.05 0.90 -10.75
C GLY A 255 -49.72 2.10 -10.08
N ASP A 256 -49.04 2.85 -9.19
CA ASP A 256 -49.56 4.11 -8.65
C ASP A 256 -49.79 5.13 -9.78
N THR A 257 -51.02 5.62 -9.94
CA THR A 257 -51.33 6.73 -10.85
C THR A 257 -51.00 8.05 -10.17
N LEU A 258 -50.14 8.86 -10.79
CA LEU A 258 -49.69 10.13 -10.23
C LEU A 258 -50.26 11.34 -10.99
N SER A 259 -50.79 12.30 -10.24
CA SER A 259 -51.13 13.63 -10.76
C SER A 259 -49.99 14.61 -10.44
N PHE A 260 -49.40 15.21 -11.47
CA PHE A 260 -48.41 16.28 -11.34
C PHE A 260 -49.05 17.64 -11.66
N GLY A 261 -48.67 18.66 -10.90
CA GLY A 261 -49.01 20.06 -11.15
C GLY A 261 -47.74 20.89 -11.13
N THR A 262 -47.40 21.50 -12.27
CA THR A 262 -46.20 22.31 -12.48
C THR A 262 -46.55 23.79 -12.64
N THR A 263 -45.64 24.67 -12.26
CA THR A 263 -45.75 26.13 -12.45
C THR A 263 -44.38 26.67 -12.88
N PRO A 264 -44.22 27.25 -14.08
CA PRO A 264 -45.23 27.27 -15.16
C PRO A 264 -45.62 25.85 -15.62
N VAL A 265 -46.79 25.73 -16.23
CA VAL A 265 -47.18 24.48 -16.91
C VAL A 265 -46.29 24.32 -18.13
N MET A 266 -45.33 23.41 -18.08
CA MET A 266 -44.49 23.08 -19.24
C MET A 266 -44.99 21.81 -19.92
N PRO A 267 -45.10 21.80 -21.26
CA PRO A 267 -45.37 20.58 -22.01
C PRO A 267 -44.19 19.61 -21.87
N CYS A 268 -44.45 18.31 -22.00
CA CYS A 268 -43.38 17.33 -21.93
C CYS A 268 -42.36 17.55 -23.07
N PRO A 269 -41.06 17.70 -22.78
CA PRO A 269 -40.01 17.83 -23.78
C PRO A 269 -39.93 16.63 -24.72
N ALA A 270 -39.24 16.80 -25.86
CA ALA A 270 -38.96 15.71 -26.80
C ALA A 270 -38.14 14.56 -26.18
N SER A 271 -37.48 14.79 -25.04
CA SER A 271 -36.80 13.76 -24.24
C SER A 271 -37.76 12.79 -23.55
N GLY A 272 -39.06 13.11 -23.52
CA GLY A 272 -40.14 12.35 -22.88
C GLY A 272 -40.16 12.43 -21.35
N PHE A 273 -39.32 13.26 -20.74
CA PHE A 273 -39.17 13.41 -19.29
C PHE A 273 -39.31 14.87 -18.87
N GLY A 274 -39.87 15.12 -17.68
CA GLY A 274 -39.99 16.47 -17.13
C GLY A 274 -38.61 17.07 -16.84
N GLU A 275 -38.23 18.12 -17.58
CA GLU A 275 -36.93 18.81 -17.45
C GLU A 275 -37.11 20.34 -17.52
N GLY A 276 -36.16 21.09 -16.95
CA GLY A 276 -36.16 22.56 -16.91
C GLY A 276 -36.57 23.17 -15.55
N SER A 277 -36.76 24.48 -15.52
CA SER A 277 -36.89 25.27 -14.28
C SER A 277 -38.35 25.57 -13.92
N PHE A 278 -38.73 25.30 -12.66
CA PHE A 278 -40.09 25.44 -12.15
C PHE A 278 -40.14 26.29 -10.88
N GLU A 279 -41.12 27.17 -10.78
CA GLU A 279 -41.46 27.86 -9.53
C GLU A 279 -42.11 26.91 -8.52
N LYS A 280 -42.89 25.92 -9.01
CA LYS A 280 -43.50 24.88 -8.21
C LYS A 280 -43.63 23.58 -9.01
N ILE A 281 -43.25 22.48 -8.39
CA ILE A 281 -43.68 21.12 -8.77
C ILE A 281 -44.46 20.57 -7.57
N SER A 282 -45.63 20.02 -7.83
CA SER A 282 -46.37 19.23 -6.84
C SER A 282 -46.80 17.93 -7.47
N TRP A 283 -46.73 16.85 -6.71
CA TRP A 283 -47.20 15.54 -7.15
C TRP A 283 -48.02 14.88 -6.06
N LYS A 284 -48.98 14.05 -6.47
CA LYS A 284 -49.86 13.30 -5.56
C LYS A 284 -50.20 11.95 -6.19
N ALA A 285 -50.15 10.88 -5.39
CA ALA A 285 -50.68 9.58 -5.80
C ALA A 285 -52.20 9.59 -5.66
N VAL A 286 -52.89 9.41 -6.79
CA VAL A 286 -54.35 9.51 -6.92
C VAL A 286 -55.03 8.51 -5.97
N GLY A 287 -56.10 8.94 -5.30
CA GLY A 287 -56.79 8.13 -4.29
C GLY A 287 -56.10 8.01 -2.93
N THR A 288 -54.92 8.62 -2.73
CA THR A 288 -54.20 8.57 -1.45
C THR A 288 -53.87 9.96 -0.88
N TYR A 289 -53.35 9.99 0.35
CA TYR A 289 -52.76 11.20 0.96
C TYR A 289 -51.27 11.39 0.63
N ARG A 290 -50.64 10.47 -0.12
CA ARG A 290 -49.21 10.53 -0.47
C ARG A 290 -48.99 11.59 -1.56
N GLY A 291 -48.05 12.49 -1.33
CA GLY A 291 -47.64 13.54 -2.26
C GLY A 291 -46.62 14.47 -1.61
N ASP A 292 -45.97 15.30 -2.41
CA ASP A 292 -45.06 16.35 -1.93
C ASP A 292 -45.19 17.61 -2.79
N ASN A 293 -44.68 18.73 -2.30
CA ASN A 293 -44.53 19.95 -3.08
C ASN A 293 -43.13 20.54 -2.91
N TRP A 294 -42.57 20.96 -4.04
CA TRP A 294 -41.22 21.52 -4.13
C TRP A 294 -41.30 22.85 -4.87
N THR A 295 -40.70 23.89 -4.30
CA THR A 295 -40.73 25.25 -4.84
C THR A 295 -39.35 25.68 -5.28
N ARG A 296 -39.29 26.48 -6.35
CA ARG A 296 -38.05 26.99 -6.95
C ARG A 296 -37.05 25.85 -7.21
N VAL A 297 -37.44 24.92 -8.08
CA VAL A 297 -36.64 23.74 -8.44
C VAL A 297 -36.26 23.74 -9.91
N TYR A 298 -35.23 22.97 -10.23
CA TYR A 298 -34.77 22.66 -11.58
C TYR A 298 -34.76 21.14 -11.74
N ALA A 299 -35.53 20.62 -12.70
CA ALA A 299 -35.51 19.23 -13.09
C ALA A 299 -34.41 19.05 -14.15
N HIS A 300 -33.34 18.35 -13.78
CA HIS A 300 -32.22 18.09 -14.67
C HIS A 300 -32.58 16.98 -15.68
N PRO A 301 -32.06 17.00 -16.94
CA PRO A 301 -32.37 15.95 -17.92
C PRO A 301 -32.01 14.52 -17.50
N SER A 302 -31.23 14.29 -16.45
CA SER A 302 -31.04 12.96 -15.85
C SER A 302 -32.26 12.42 -15.08
N GLY A 303 -33.29 13.24 -14.87
CA GLY A 303 -34.46 12.95 -14.02
C GLY A 303 -34.28 13.33 -12.55
N LEU A 304 -33.07 13.73 -12.11
CA LEU A 304 -32.83 14.25 -10.77
C LEU A 304 -33.32 15.71 -10.66
N ILE A 305 -33.80 16.09 -9.47
CA ILE A 305 -34.35 17.42 -9.21
C ILE A 305 -33.45 18.15 -8.21
N PHE A 306 -33.15 19.41 -8.49
CA PHE A 306 -32.28 20.29 -7.72
C PHE A 306 -33.06 21.54 -7.30
N ASN A 307 -32.62 22.23 -6.25
CA ASN A 307 -33.07 23.60 -6.00
C ASN A 307 -32.55 24.52 -7.13
N LYS A 308 -33.33 25.54 -7.50
CA LYS A 308 -33.05 26.44 -8.63
C LYS A 308 -31.76 27.26 -8.47
N ASN A 309 -31.25 27.45 -7.25
CA ASN A 309 -29.94 28.07 -7.02
C ASN A 309 -28.78 27.21 -7.53
N LEU A 310 -28.98 25.90 -7.69
CA LEU A 310 -27.98 24.96 -8.20
C LEU A 310 -28.06 24.76 -9.72
N GLU A 311 -29.04 25.37 -10.42
CA GLU A 311 -29.26 25.22 -11.86
C GLU A 311 -27.97 25.48 -12.65
N SER A 312 -27.30 26.60 -12.40
CA SER A 312 -26.03 26.98 -13.07
C SER A 312 -24.83 26.09 -12.73
N ALA A 313 -24.94 25.19 -11.74
CA ALA A 313 -23.89 24.27 -11.34
C ALA A 313 -24.04 22.88 -11.98
N VAL A 314 -25.27 22.45 -12.25
CA VAL A 314 -25.59 21.13 -12.86
C VAL A 314 -25.95 21.19 -14.35
N LYS A 315 -26.42 22.33 -14.84
CA LYS A 315 -26.84 22.50 -16.23
C LYS A 315 -25.70 22.12 -17.19
N ASP A 316 -26.09 21.43 -18.26
CA ASP A 316 -25.22 20.92 -19.33
C ASP A 316 -24.18 19.86 -18.90
N LYS A 317 -24.28 19.28 -17.69
CA LYS A 317 -23.38 18.22 -17.17
C LYS A 317 -24.10 16.89 -16.98
N ALA A 318 -23.43 15.77 -17.25
CA ALA A 318 -24.00 14.44 -17.05
C ALA A 318 -23.80 13.91 -15.61
N VAL A 319 -24.80 13.22 -15.07
CA VAL A 319 -24.65 12.42 -13.83
C VAL A 319 -23.74 11.24 -14.14
N SER A 320 -22.57 11.21 -13.50
CA SER A 320 -21.57 10.16 -13.70
C SER A 320 -21.63 9.06 -12.66
N TYR A 321 -22.08 9.38 -11.44
CA TYR A 321 -22.23 8.45 -10.34
C TYR A 321 -23.35 8.92 -9.40
N LEU A 322 -24.02 7.96 -8.77
CA LEU A 322 -25.08 8.15 -7.79
C LEU A 322 -24.88 7.11 -6.69
N THR A 323 -24.88 7.53 -5.42
CA THR A 323 -24.71 6.62 -4.27
C THR A 323 -25.84 5.59 -4.20
N ALA A 324 -25.61 4.46 -3.54
CA ALA A 324 -26.61 3.40 -3.38
C ALA A 324 -27.93 3.91 -2.77
N ASP A 325 -27.86 4.86 -1.85
CA ASP A 325 -29.04 5.47 -1.19
C ASP A 325 -29.63 6.65 -1.97
N ALA A 326 -29.10 6.93 -3.16
CA ALA A 326 -29.47 8.03 -4.05
C ALA A 326 -29.43 9.42 -3.39
N ASP A 327 -28.67 9.56 -2.29
CA ASP A 327 -28.54 10.75 -1.46
C ASP A 327 -27.43 11.68 -1.93
N GLN A 328 -26.50 11.19 -2.76
CA GLN A 328 -25.44 11.99 -3.39
C GLN A 328 -25.31 11.69 -4.88
N ALA A 329 -25.27 12.74 -5.69
CA ALA A 329 -25.04 12.66 -7.12
C ALA A 329 -23.74 13.39 -7.49
N ALA A 330 -22.87 12.72 -8.24
CA ALA A 330 -21.58 13.23 -8.69
C ALA A 330 -21.57 13.42 -10.22
N PHE A 331 -21.21 14.63 -10.64
CA PHE A 331 -21.10 15.04 -12.03
C PHE A 331 -19.62 15.16 -12.38
N LEU A 332 -19.16 14.44 -13.41
CA LEU A 332 -17.77 14.55 -13.85
C LEU A 332 -17.53 15.95 -14.43
N VAL A 333 -16.53 16.64 -13.89
CA VAL A 333 -16.09 17.98 -14.30
C VAL A 333 -15.00 17.84 -15.35
N GLY A 334 -14.05 16.93 -15.12
CA GLY A 334 -13.02 16.56 -16.06
C GLY A 334 -11.98 15.62 -15.46
N GLU A 335 -10.90 15.40 -16.17
CA GLU A 335 -9.81 14.49 -15.79
C GLU A 335 -8.45 15.19 -15.88
N ILE A 336 -7.52 14.83 -15.00
CA ILE A 336 -6.12 15.25 -14.97
C ILE A 336 -5.28 13.98 -15.22
N PRO A 337 -4.96 13.67 -16.50
CA PRO A 337 -4.37 12.37 -16.85
C PRO A 337 -2.99 12.14 -16.23
N SER A 338 -2.20 13.21 -16.08
CA SER A 338 -0.87 13.20 -15.43
C SER A 338 -0.90 12.68 -13.99
N ARG A 339 -2.04 12.78 -13.29
CA ARG A 339 -2.25 12.32 -11.91
C ARG A 339 -3.24 11.16 -11.80
N GLN A 340 -3.63 10.56 -12.93
CA GLN A 340 -4.69 9.53 -13.04
C GLN A 340 -5.98 9.93 -12.31
N MET A 341 -6.30 11.23 -12.32
CA MET A 341 -7.26 11.82 -11.40
C MET A 341 -8.52 12.27 -12.13
N LYS A 342 -9.70 11.89 -11.62
CA LYS A 342 -11.01 12.34 -12.12
C LYS A 342 -11.64 13.29 -11.12
N VAL A 343 -12.06 14.48 -11.57
CA VAL A 343 -12.62 15.52 -10.70
C VAL A 343 -14.13 15.60 -10.92
N TYR A 344 -14.87 15.59 -9.82
CA TYR A 344 -16.33 15.57 -9.78
C TYR A 344 -16.87 16.72 -8.93
N LEU A 345 -18.00 17.27 -9.35
CA LEU A 345 -18.84 18.16 -8.56
C LEU A 345 -19.98 17.33 -7.96
N THR A 346 -20.04 17.27 -6.64
CA THR A 346 -20.95 16.37 -5.91
C THR A 346 -21.96 17.17 -5.10
N PHE A 347 -23.21 16.72 -5.13
CA PHE A 347 -24.35 17.33 -4.44
C PHE A 347 -24.96 16.33 -3.47
N THR A 348 -25.46 16.79 -2.32
CA THR A 348 -26.19 15.94 -1.37
C THR A 348 -27.64 16.36 -1.17
N ARG A 349 -28.44 15.41 -0.69
CA ARG A 349 -29.79 15.60 -0.17
C ARG A 349 -30.01 14.71 1.06
N SER A 350 -31.13 14.90 1.74
CA SER A 350 -31.56 13.95 2.76
C SER A 350 -32.03 12.64 2.13
N SER A 351 -31.57 11.52 2.68
CA SER A 351 -32.06 10.17 2.42
C SER A 351 -33.30 9.80 3.25
N TYR A 352 -33.75 10.66 4.17
CA TYR A 352 -34.82 10.36 5.11
C TYR A 352 -36.21 10.67 4.52
N GLY A 353 -37.02 9.62 4.35
CA GLY A 353 -38.39 9.74 3.83
C GLY A 353 -38.41 10.01 2.33
N VAL A 354 -39.15 11.03 1.89
CA VAL A 354 -39.16 11.45 0.48
C VAL A 354 -37.79 11.99 0.09
N LEU A 355 -37.17 11.37 -0.93
CA LEU A 355 -35.96 11.88 -1.57
C LEU A 355 -36.25 13.22 -2.26
N ARG A 356 -36.11 14.29 -1.47
CA ARG A 356 -36.33 15.68 -1.87
C ARG A 356 -35.34 16.15 -2.96
N PRO A 357 -35.55 17.34 -3.54
CA PRO A 357 -34.56 17.98 -4.38
C PRO A 357 -33.19 18.09 -3.69
N PHE A 358 -32.12 17.94 -4.48
CA PHE A 358 -30.77 18.29 -4.05
C PHE A 358 -30.70 19.78 -3.70
N SER A 359 -30.21 20.08 -2.50
CA SER A 359 -30.41 21.38 -1.86
C SER A 359 -29.21 21.90 -1.08
N SER A 360 -28.26 21.02 -0.73
CA SER A 360 -26.99 21.40 -0.11
C SER A 360 -26.04 22.04 -1.10
N ASP A 361 -25.15 22.90 -0.60
CA ASP A 361 -24.03 23.44 -1.36
C ASP A 361 -23.15 22.29 -1.87
N PRO A 362 -22.63 22.38 -3.12
CA PRO A 362 -21.81 21.32 -3.69
C PRO A 362 -20.42 21.25 -3.07
N TYR A 363 -19.75 20.14 -3.30
CA TYR A 363 -18.34 19.93 -2.94
C TYR A 363 -17.60 19.19 -4.05
N TYR A 364 -16.29 19.33 -4.05
CA TYR A 364 -15.41 18.67 -5.00
C TYR A 364 -14.95 17.33 -4.47
N VAL A 365 -14.94 16.35 -5.37
CA VAL A 365 -14.36 15.03 -5.15
C VAL A 365 -13.37 14.78 -6.27
N ALA A 366 -12.10 14.57 -5.94
CA ALA A 366 -11.10 14.07 -6.86
C ALA A 366 -10.83 12.58 -6.56
N VAL A 367 -10.83 11.74 -7.59
CA VAL A 367 -10.63 10.29 -7.48
C VAL A 367 -9.34 9.91 -8.17
N THR A 368 -8.37 9.37 -7.44
CA THR A 368 -7.09 8.86 -7.98
C THR A 368 -6.54 7.71 -7.12
N PRO A 369 -5.97 6.65 -7.71
CA PRO A 369 -5.35 5.58 -6.94
C PRO A 369 -4.03 6.00 -6.26
N ASP A 370 -3.36 7.04 -6.76
CA ASP A 370 -2.12 7.56 -6.20
C ASP A 370 -2.39 8.46 -4.99
N GLU A 371 -1.82 8.12 -3.84
CA GLU A 371 -1.83 8.96 -2.63
C GLU A 371 -0.46 9.56 -2.27
N SER A 372 0.59 9.24 -3.04
CA SER A 372 1.97 9.65 -2.74
C SER A 372 2.14 11.17 -2.78
N PHE A 373 1.40 11.86 -3.65
CA PHE A 373 1.37 13.32 -3.71
C PHE A 373 0.92 13.97 -2.40
N ALA A 374 0.11 13.28 -1.59
CA ALA A 374 -0.42 13.80 -0.32
C ALA A 374 0.56 13.68 0.85
N LEU A 375 1.66 12.94 0.69
CA LEU A 375 2.72 12.82 1.70
C LEU A 375 3.68 14.04 1.68
N ASP A 376 3.71 14.78 0.57
CA ASP A 376 4.54 15.96 0.39
C ASP A 376 3.68 17.23 0.26
N ALA A 377 4.00 18.26 1.06
CA ALA A 377 3.19 19.47 1.12
C ALA A 377 3.22 20.31 -0.16
N ALA A 378 4.33 20.32 -0.90
CA ALA A 378 4.44 21.04 -2.17
C ALA A 378 3.65 20.30 -3.26
N LYS A 379 3.83 18.98 -3.38
CA LYS A 379 3.09 18.15 -4.36
C LYS A 379 1.58 18.16 -4.13
N TYR A 380 1.14 18.22 -2.87
CA TYR A 380 -0.29 18.36 -2.58
C TYR A 380 -0.83 19.74 -2.99
N LYS A 381 -0.05 20.81 -2.78
CA LYS A 381 -0.44 22.15 -3.26
C LYS A 381 -0.51 22.21 -4.79
N GLU A 382 0.43 21.60 -5.50
CA GLU A 382 0.40 21.49 -6.96
C GLU A 382 -0.84 20.74 -7.44
N ALA A 383 -1.14 19.57 -6.86
CA ALA A 383 -2.34 18.79 -7.21
C ALA A 383 -3.63 19.60 -6.99
N ALA A 384 -3.73 20.32 -5.88
CA ALA A 384 -4.88 21.18 -5.59
C ALA A 384 -5.02 22.35 -6.57
N LEU A 385 -3.91 22.95 -7.01
CA LEU A 385 -3.91 24.00 -8.03
C LEU A 385 -4.43 23.46 -9.38
N GLU A 386 -3.93 22.32 -9.84
CA GLU A 386 -4.38 21.68 -11.09
C GLU A 386 -5.88 21.32 -11.05
N ILE A 387 -6.36 20.78 -9.91
CA ILE A 387 -7.79 20.55 -9.67
C ILE A 387 -8.58 21.86 -9.78
N PHE A 388 -8.08 22.94 -9.18
CA PHE A 388 -8.78 24.22 -9.19
C PHE A 388 -8.80 24.89 -10.57
N ASP A 389 -7.71 24.84 -11.33
CA ASP A 389 -7.68 25.42 -12.68
C ASP A 389 -8.61 24.66 -13.64
N LEU A 390 -8.70 23.32 -13.52
CA LEU A 390 -9.73 22.53 -14.21
C LEU A 390 -11.15 22.99 -13.83
N ILE A 391 -11.44 23.12 -12.52
CA ILE A 391 -12.74 23.60 -12.01
C ILE A 391 -13.06 24.99 -12.56
N LYS A 392 -12.10 25.91 -12.57
CA LYS A 392 -12.26 27.28 -13.05
C LYS A 392 -12.57 27.34 -14.54
N ALA A 393 -11.96 26.45 -15.34
CA ALA A 393 -12.19 26.36 -16.79
C ALA A 393 -13.55 25.74 -17.15
N THR A 394 -14.01 24.74 -16.39
CA THR A 394 -15.16 23.88 -16.75
C THR A 394 -16.42 24.09 -15.89
N SER A 395 -16.27 24.75 -14.74
CA SER A 395 -17.35 25.03 -13.78
C SER A 395 -17.14 26.39 -13.08
N PRO A 396 -17.04 27.50 -13.85
CA PRO A 396 -16.74 28.82 -13.27
C PRO A 396 -17.78 29.29 -12.25
N THR A 397 -19.02 28.81 -12.37
CA THR A 397 -20.18 29.11 -11.51
C THR A 397 -20.11 28.50 -10.10
N THR A 398 -19.09 27.69 -9.80
CA THR A 398 -18.88 27.03 -8.50
C THR A 398 -17.50 27.28 -7.91
N THR A 399 -16.81 28.33 -8.37
CA THR A 399 -15.41 28.62 -7.99
C THR A 399 -15.24 29.18 -6.59
N ASP A 400 -16.32 29.40 -5.85
CA ASP A 400 -16.37 29.76 -4.43
C ASP A 400 -15.85 28.64 -3.49
N VAL A 401 -15.57 28.98 -2.22
CA VAL A 401 -14.81 28.10 -1.29
C VAL A 401 -15.64 26.93 -0.76
N ALA A 402 -15.59 25.82 -1.48
CA ALA A 402 -16.22 24.55 -1.16
C ALA A 402 -15.26 23.58 -0.42
N ASN A 403 -15.78 22.42 0.02
CA ASN A 403 -14.91 21.32 0.47
C ASN A 403 -14.29 20.63 -0.76
N LEU A 404 -13.03 20.21 -0.65
CA LEU A 404 -12.34 19.31 -1.58
C LEU A 404 -12.01 18.01 -0.85
N PHE A 405 -12.55 16.91 -1.32
CA PHE A 405 -12.18 15.57 -0.89
C PHE A 405 -11.35 14.92 -2.00
N ILE A 406 -10.23 14.28 -1.64
CA ILE A 406 -9.49 13.41 -2.55
C ILE A 406 -9.57 11.99 -2.00
N VAL A 407 -9.95 11.05 -2.87
CA VAL A 407 -10.26 9.65 -2.52
C VAL A 407 -9.68 8.70 -3.56
N LYS A 408 -9.52 7.43 -3.19
CA LYS A 408 -9.04 6.36 -4.08
C LYS A 408 -10.12 5.83 -5.02
N ASP A 409 -11.36 5.80 -4.55
CA ASP A 409 -12.51 5.30 -5.28
C ASP A 409 -13.74 6.19 -5.06
N ILE A 410 -14.58 6.37 -6.07
CA ILE A 410 -15.74 7.26 -6.01
C ILE A 410 -16.82 6.80 -5.02
N SER A 411 -16.89 5.52 -4.65
CA SER A 411 -17.81 5.05 -3.60
C SER A 411 -17.52 5.64 -2.22
N ALA A 412 -16.31 6.17 -2.00
CA ALA A 412 -15.89 6.81 -0.75
C ALA A 412 -16.53 8.19 -0.51
N ILE A 413 -17.33 8.73 -1.44
CA ILE A 413 -18.05 10.00 -1.24
C ILE A 413 -19.13 9.92 -0.16
N THR A 414 -19.59 8.71 0.16
CA THR A 414 -20.61 8.46 1.19
C THR A 414 -20.26 9.17 2.50
N ASN A 415 -21.05 10.20 2.84
CA ASN A 415 -20.77 11.19 3.90
C ASN A 415 -20.94 10.62 5.32
N SER A 416 -20.75 9.31 5.48
CA SER A 416 -20.64 8.68 6.77
C SER A 416 -19.35 9.16 7.43
N MET A 417 -19.49 9.88 8.55
CA MET A 417 -18.38 10.28 9.43
C MET A 417 -17.59 9.06 9.98
N TRP A 418 -18.14 7.86 9.78
CA TRP A 418 -17.62 6.55 10.16
C TRP A 418 -17.28 5.65 8.95
N GLY A 419 -17.23 6.22 7.75
CA GLY A 419 -16.93 5.49 6.51
C GLY A 419 -15.49 5.01 6.42
N ASN A 420 -15.21 4.11 5.46
CA ASN A 420 -13.89 3.47 5.31
C ASN A 420 -12.77 4.48 4.97
N ASP A 421 -12.00 4.89 5.98
CA ASP A 421 -10.88 5.81 5.87
C ASP A 421 -9.75 5.31 4.95
N ALA A 422 -9.66 3.99 4.67
CA ALA A 422 -8.67 3.44 3.73
C ALA A 422 -8.82 3.97 2.30
N GLN A 423 -10.03 4.41 1.92
CA GLN A 423 -10.32 5.00 0.61
C GLN A 423 -10.18 6.53 0.59
N LYS A 424 -10.02 7.19 1.75
CA LYS A 424 -9.87 8.65 1.83
C LYS A 424 -8.38 9.00 1.77
N ILE A 425 -8.00 10.00 0.97
CA ILE A 425 -6.63 10.51 0.86
C ILE A 425 -6.52 11.81 1.65
N THR A 426 -7.26 12.84 1.24
CA THR A 426 -7.33 14.14 1.93
C THR A 426 -8.74 14.72 1.94
N ARG A 427 -8.99 15.63 2.89
CA ARG A 427 -10.15 16.53 2.92
C ARG A 427 -9.65 17.92 3.28
N ASN A 428 -9.91 18.90 2.44
CA ASN A 428 -9.52 20.29 2.62
C ASN A 428 -10.65 21.21 2.11
N ARG A 429 -10.39 22.51 1.97
CA ARG A 429 -11.27 23.47 1.31
C ARG A 429 -10.52 24.14 0.17
N ILE A 430 -11.22 24.41 -0.92
CA ILE A 430 -10.64 25.05 -2.10
C ILE A 430 -11.65 26.00 -2.74
N GLY A 431 -11.17 27.13 -3.27
CA GLY A 431 -11.97 28.08 -4.04
C GLY A 431 -11.41 29.50 -3.99
N ILE A 432 -12.02 30.44 -4.70
CA ILE A 432 -11.65 31.85 -4.71
C ILE A 432 -12.41 32.61 -3.62
N THR A 433 -11.67 33.47 -2.92
CA THR A 433 -12.19 34.52 -2.04
C THR A 433 -11.86 35.90 -2.63
N ARG A 434 -12.30 36.97 -1.96
CA ARG A 434 -11.85 38.35 -2.29
C ARG A 434 -10.32 38.54 -2.20
N GLN A 435 -9.60 37.63 -1.54
CA GLN A 435 -8.14 37.67 -1.39
C GLN A 435 -7.39 36.77 -2.39
N GLY A 436 -8.12 36.12 -3.32
CA GLY A 436 -7.56 35.15 -4.27
C GLY A 436 -7.89 33.70 -3.90
N LEU A 437 -7.11 32.76 -4.44
CA LEU A 437 -7.28 31.32 -4.18
C LEU A 437 -7.04 30.99 -2.70
N PHE A 438 -8.03 30.36 -2.09
CA PHE A 438 -7.96 29.73 -0.78
C PHE A 438 -7.60 28.26 -0.96
N PHE A 439 -6.45 27.86 -0.39
CA PHE A 439 -6.06 26.46 -0.16
C PHE A 439 -4.88 26.44 0.83
N ASP A 440 -5.01 25.78 1.97
CA ASP A 440 -3.91 25.56 2.92
C ASP A 440 -3.74 24.07 3.21
N VAL A 441 -2.59 23.52 2.83
CA VAL A 441 -2.16 22.13 3.06
C VAL A 441 -2.22 21.72 4.55
N ARG A 442 -2.10 22.69 5.46
CA ARG A 442 -2.12 22.47 6.91
C ARG A 442 -3.55 22.39 7.48
N GLU A 443 -4.54 22.88 6.75
CA GLU A 443 -5.95 22.74 7.13
C GLU A 443 -6.54 21.40 6.69
N GLY A 444 -7.61 20.97 7.37
CA GLY A 444 -8.34 19.77 7.03
C GLY A 444 -7.72 18.47 7.56
N ALA A 445 -7.94 17.37 6.83
CA ALA A 445 -7.50 16.02 7.20
C ALA A 445 -6.68 15.38 6.09
N ASN A 446 -5.60 14.69 6.46
CA ASN A 446 -4.73 13.96 5.55
C ASN A 446 -4.53 12.53 6.07
N TRP A 447 -5.33 11.61 5.54
CA TRP A 447 -5.33 10.21 5.95
C TRP A 447 -4.13 9.44 5.39
N ALA A 448 -3.56 9.87 4.26
CA ALA A 448 -2.33 9.29 3.72
C ALA A 448 -1.15 9.50 4.70
N VAL A 449 -0.98 10.72 5.19
CA VAL A 449 0.05 11.03 6.23
C VAL A 449 -0.23 10.29 7.53
N GLN A 450 -1.49 10.16 7.97
CA GLN A 450 -1.83 9.40 9.18
C GLN A 450 -1.49 7.91 9.06
N ARG A 451 -1.78 7.28 7.90
CA ARG A 451 -1.41 5.88 7.60
C ARG A 451 0.10 5.70 7.59
N GLU A 452 0.84 6.61 6.95
CA GLU A 452 2.30 6.54 6.89
C GLU A 452 2.92 6.71 8.30
N GLN A 453 2.39 7.62 9.11
CA GLN A 453 2.77 7.75 10.53
C GLN A 453 2.39 6.53 11.37
N GLN A 454 1.34 5.77 11.04
CA GLN A 454 1.04 4.48 11.67
C GLN A 454 2.07 3.42 11.26
N ARG A 455 2.30 3.24 9.95
CA ARG A 455 3.29 2.28 9.40
C ARG A 455 4.68 2.47 10.01
N VAL A 456 5.19 3.71 10.02
CA VAL A 456 6.51 4.05 10.59
C VAL A 456 6.56 3.81 12.10
N ARG A 457 5.46 4.02 12.84
CA ARG A 457 5.38 3.69 14.27
C ARG A 457 5.38 2.19 14.52
N GLU A 458 4.63 1.42 13.75
CA GLU A 458 4.58 -0.05 13.86
C GLU A 458 5.93 -0.69 13.49
N GLU A 459 6.58 -0.22 12.42
CA GLU A 459 7.93 -0.66 12.06
C GLU A 459 8.95 -0.36 13.16
N ARG A 460 8.89 0.84 13.75
CA ARG A 460 9.73 1.21 14.90
C ARG A 460 9.45 0.35 16.14
N GLN A 461 8.17 0.02 16.41
CA GLN A 461 7.80 -0.88 17.49
C GLN A 461 8.34 -2.30 17.27
N ARG A 462 8.23 -2.84 16.04
CA ARG A 462 8.81 -4.14 15.68
C ARG A 462 10.33 -4.14 15.79
N GLN A 463 11.02 -3.10 15.35
CA GLN A 463 12.47 -2.94 15.54
C GLN A 463 12.84 -2.92 17.02
N GLN A 464 12.09 -2.19 17.86
CA GLN A 464 12.31 -2.16 19.31
C GLN A 464 12.09 -3.53 19.97
N GLU A 465 11.05 -4.26 19.55
CA GLU A 465 10.74 -5.60 20.06
C GLU A 465 11.84 -6.61 19.68
N LEU A 466 12.26 -6.62 18.40
CA LEU A 466 13.39 -7.42 17.95
C LEU A 466 14.67 -7.08 18.73
N ALA A 467 15.02 -5.80 18.88
CA ALA A 467 16.17 -5.40 19.68
C ALA A 467 16.10 -5.93 21.13
N ARG A 468 14.95 -5.81 21.80
CA ARG A 468 14.74 -6.36 23.16
C ARG A 468 14.82 -7.89 23.21
N VAL A 469 14.40 -8.60 22.16
CA VAL A 469 14.57 -10.05 22.05
C VAL A 469 16.05 -10.37 21.90
N HIS A 470 16.76 -9.71 20.98
CA HIS A 470 18.18 -9.96 20.72
C HIS A 470 19.09 -9.54 21.89
N THR A 471 18.75 -8.52 22.69
CA THR A 471 19.43 -8.24 23.97
C THR A 471 19.34 -9.43 24.93
N ARG A 472 18.13 -9.97 25.16
CA ARG A 472 17.93 -11.15 26.04
C ARG A 472 18.62 -12.40 25.51
N VAL A 473 18.69 -12.56 24.19
CA VAL A 473 19.46 -13.64 23.54
C VAL A 473 20.95 -13.51 23.84
N LEU A 474 21.52 -12.30 23.79
CA LEU A 474 22.92 -12.06 24.11
C LEU A 474 23.23 -12.28 25.60
N GLU A 475 22.38 -11.78 26.50
CA GLU A 475 22.46 -12.06 27.95
C GLU A 475 22.43 -13.57 28.23
N ARG A 476 21.52 -14.29 27.55
CA ARG A 476 21.37 -15.73 27.70
C ARG A 476 22.54 -16.51 27.09
N TYR A 477 23.07 -16.05 25.95
CA TYR A 477 24.29 -16.59 25.35
C TYR A 477 25.47 -16.51 26.32
N GLN A 478 25.68 -15.35 26.96
CA GLN A 478 26.75 -15.18 27.95
C GLN A 478 26.58 -16.15 29.14
N GLN A 479 25.36 -16.26 29.68
CA GLN A 479 25.08 -17.22 30.77
C GLN A 479 25.36 -18.68 30.37
N LEU A 480 25.01 -19.06 29.14
CA LEU A 480 25.32 -20.40 28.62
C LEU A 480 26.83 -20.58 28.51
N GLN A 481 27.55 -19.61 27.94
CA GLN A 481 29.00 -19.63 27.77
C GLN A 481 29.74 -19.76 29.11
N ASP A 482 29.37 -18.98 30.12
CA ASP A 482 29.96 -19.05 31.45
C ASP A 482 29.70 -20.41 32.12
N GLY A 483 28.48 -20.94 31.96
CA GLY A 483 28.06 -22.25 32.46
C GLY A 483 28.68 -23.45 31.73
N MET A 484 29.26 -23.28 30.54
CA MET A 484 29.94 -24.37 29.83
C MET A 484 31.18 -24.89 30.55
N SER A 485 31.75 -24.12 31.48
CA SER A 485 32.92 -24.51 32.27
C SER A 485 32.72 -25.79 33.09
N ASP A 486 31.50 -26.04 33.59
CA ASP A 486 31.13 -27.27 34.31
C ASP A 486 31.06 -28.52 33.40
N PHE A 487 30.98 -28.32 32.08
CA PHE A 487 30.83 -29.37 31.07
C PHE A 487 32.14 -29.68 30.32
N LYS A 488 33.29 -29.25 30.85
CA LYS A 488 34.60 -29.38 30.20
C LYS A 488 34.87 -30.79 29.65
N GLY A 489 35.12 -30.89 28.34
CA GLY A 489 35.32 -32.15 27.60
C GLY A 489 34.04 -32.89 27.18
N ARG A 490 32.85 -32.32 27.41
CA ARG A 490 31.52 -32.81 26.97
C ARG A 490 30.59 -31.66 26.59
N GLU A 491 31.15 -30.56 26.10
CA GLU A 491 30.46 -29.31 25.81
C GLU A 491 29.37 -29.52 24.75
N THR A 492 29.67 -30.29 23.69
CA THR A 492 28.74 -30.67 22.63
C THR A 492 27.59 -31.53 23.15
N GLU A 493 27.84 -32.52 24.01
CA GLU A 493 26.77 -33.30 24.66
C GLU A 493 25.84 -32.42 25.49
N ALA A 494 26.38 -31.44 26.21
CA ALA A 494 25.61 -30.54 27.07
C ALA A 494 24.73 -29.59 26.23
N LEU A 495 25.29 -28.96 25.19
CA LEU A 495 24.54 -28.13 24.24
C LEU A 495 23.45 -28.94 23.52
N ALA A 496 23.74 -30.18 23.12
CA ALA A 496 22.75 -31.08 22.54
C ALA A 496 21.58 -31.34 23.50
N GLN A 497 21.87 -31.67 24.77
CA GLN A 497 20.84 -31.87 25.78
C GLN A 497 19.99 -30.61 26.02
N MET A 498 20.61 -29.43 26.09
CA MET A 498 19.91 -28.15 26.24
C MET A 498 19.00 -27.86 25.03
N ALA A 499 19.49 -28.10 23.81
CA ALA A 499 18.70 -28.05 22.58
C ALA A 499 17.58 -29.11 22.53
N GLY A 500 17.57 -30.10 23.43
CA GLY A 500 16.57 -31.17 23.49
C GLY A 500 16.91 -32.39 22.63
N ILE A 501 18.12 -32.45 22.07
CA ILE A 501 18.68 -33.61 21.39
C ILE A 501 19.09 -34.63 22.45
N LYS A 502 18.58 -35.86 22.34
CA LYS A 502 18.92 -36.93 23.26
C LYS A 502 20.34 -37.43 22.97
N VAL A 503 21.19 -37.44 24.00
CA VAL A 503 22.56 -37.98 23.94
C VAL A 503 22.82 -39.04 25.02
N ARG A 504 21.81 -39.36 25.85
CA ARG A 504 21.83 -40.43 26.85
C ARG A 504 20.42 -41.01 27.00
N PHE A 505 20.34 -42.30 27.31
CA PHE A 505 19.08 -43.02 27.53
C PHE A 505 19.16 -43.89 28.78
N ALA A 506 18.01 -44.35 29.26
CA ALA A 506 17.92 -45.34 30.33
C ALA A 506 18.56 -46.68 29.91
N SER A 507 18.79 -47.56 30.88
CA SER A 507 19.41 -48.88 30.64
C SER A 507 18.64 -49.71 29.60
N PRO A 508 19.29 -50.65 28.88
CA PRO A 508 18.61 -51.47 27.87
C PRO A 508 17.39 -52.22 28.40
N LEU A 509 17.40 -52.61 29.69
CA LEU A 509 16.28 -53.23 30.37
C LEU A 509 15.10 -52.27 30.59
N ALA A 510 15.37 -51.02 31.00
CA ALA A 510 14.33 -49.99 31.10
C ALA A 510 13.75 -49.61 29.73
N GLN A 511 14.54 -49.74 28.67
CA GLN A 511 14.08 -49.56 27.29
C GLN A 511 13.20 -50.70 26.77
N GLN A 512 13.00 -51.80 27.51
CA GLN A 512 12.04 -52.84 27.13
C GLN A 512 10.59 -52.50 27.49
N ASP A 513 10.33 -51.46 28.28
CA ASP A 513 8.97 -50.96 28.54
C ASP A 513 8.37 -50.40 27.23
N PRO A 514 7.26 -50.98 26.70
CA PRO A 514 6.60 -50.49 25.48
C PRO A 514 6.18 -49.02 25.56
N ALA A 515 5.94 -48.46 26.75
CA ALA A 515 5.60 -47.05 26.91
C ALA A 515 6.70 -46.09 26.41
N THR A 516 7.96 -46.54 26.42
CA THR A 516 9.11 -45.75 25.97
C THR A 516 9.20 -45.57 24.46
N SER A 517 8.47 -46.38 23.68
CA SER A 517 8.40 -46.32 22.22
C SER A 517 7.44 -45.26 21.67
N ALA A 518 6.58 -44.68 22.52
CA ALA A 518 5.46 -43.83 22.09
C ALA A 518 5.84 -42.42 21.57
N ARG A 519 7.13 -42.05 21.54
CA ARG A 519 7.58 -40.70 21.17
C ARG A 519 8.82 -40.72 20.27
N VAL A 520 8.68 -40.06 19.12
CA VAL A 520 9.82 -39.64 18.28
C VAL A 520 10.48 -38.40 18.90
N ALA A 521 11.81 -38.33 18.90
CA ALA A 521 12.57 -37.16 19.35
C ALA A 521 13.94 -37.11 18.65
N PRO A 522 14.58 -35.94 18.52
CA PRO A 522 15.93 -35.85 17.97
C PRO A 522 16.92 -36.57 18.91
N MET A 523 17.80 -37.37 18.33
CA MET A 523 18.87 -38.10 19.01
C MET A 523 20.18 -37.90 18.24
N MET A 524 21.26 -37.72 18.98
CA MET A 524 22.62 -37.77 18.43
C MET A 524 23.08 -39.23 18.41
N VAL A 525 23.52 -39.71 17.25
CA VAL A 525 24.03 -41.07 17.05
C VAL A 525 25.38 -41.04 16.34
N HIS A 526 26.18 -42.07 16.58
CA HIS A 526 27.37 -42.36 15.79
C HIS A 526 27.22 -43.77 15.20
N VAL A 527 27.25 -43.85 13.88
CA VAL A 527 27.09 -45.08 13.10
C VAL A 527 28.48 -45.61 12.76
N THR A 528 28.78 -46.84 13.19
CA THR A 528 30.10 -47.48 13.01
C THR A 528 30.09 -48.62 11.99
N GLY A 529 29.05 -48.70 11.15
CA GLY A 529 28.91 -49.70 10.09
C GLY A 529 27.53 -50.38 10.06
N LYS A 530 27.32 -51.28 9.11
CA LYS A 530 26.05 -52.01 8.87
C LYS A 530 26.23 -53.52 9.09
N LYS A 531 25.30 -54.16 9.79
CA LYS A 531 25.29 -55.61 10.07
C LYS A 531 23.90 -56.18 9.79
N GLY A 532 23.71 -56.70 8.57
CA GLY A 532 22.40 -57.11 8.07
C GLY A 532 21.46 -55.92 7.96
N ASP A 533 20.26 -56.04 8.50
CA ASP A 533 19.21 -55.01 8.46
C ASP A 533 19.40 -53.89 9.51
N PHE A 534 20.49 -53.92 10.28
CA PHE A 534 20.76 -52.97 11.36
C PHE A 534 22.05 -52.20 11.11
N TYR A 535 22.02 -50.90 11.37
CA TYR A 535 23.21 -50.09 11.56
C TYR A 535 23.73 -50.24 12.99
N THR A 536 25.04 -50.36 13.15
CA THR A 536 25.68 -50.50 14.46
C THR A 536 25.94 -49.11 15.05
N LEU A 537 25.50 -48.89 16.28
CA LEU A 537 25.79 -47.68 17.04
C LEU A 537 26.79 -47.98 18.15
N ASP A 538 27.67 -47.03 18.45
CA ASP A 538 28.44 -46.98 19.71
C ASP A 538 28.01 -45.80 20.61
N PHE A 539 27.51 -44.70 20.03
CA PHE A 539 26.90 -43.55 20.72
C PHE A 539 25.38 -43.44 20.41
N PRO A 540 24.52 -43.12 21.40
CA PRO A 540 24.80 -42.76 22.80
C PRO A 540 25.11 -43.96 23.70
N SER A 541 24.98 -45.17 23.17
CA SER A 541 25.35 -46.43 23.79
C SER A 541 25.48 -47.49 22.70
N LYS A 542 26.30 -48.52 22.91
CA LYS A 542 26.37 -49.68 22.00
C LYS A 542 24.98 -50.25 21.73
N GLY A 543 24.58 -50.29 20.47
CA GLY A 543 23.20 -50.57 20.07
C GLY A 543 23.01 -50.70 18.57
N ARG A 544 21.74 -50.64 18.14
CA ARG A 544 21.29 -50.81 16.76
C ARG A 544 20.44 -49.62 16.34
N LEU A 545 20.59 -49.19 15.10
CA LEU A 545 19.69 -48.26 14.43
C LEU A 545 19.03 -48.97 13.24
N VAL A 546 17.71 -48.90 13.16
CA VAL A 546 16.91 -49.33 12.01
C VAL A 546 16.45 -48.09 11.28
N ALA A 547 16.66 -48.05 9.97
CA ALA A 547 16.24 -46.96 9.10
C ALA A 547 15.80 -47.54 7.76
N ASP A 548 14.83 -46.90 7.11
CA ASP A 548 14.44 -47.23 5.74
C ASP A 548 15.43 -46.59 4.73
N GLU A 549 16.05 -45.45 5.09
CA GLU A 549 17.11 -44.77 4.33
C GLU A 549 18.51 -45.29 4.69
N GLU A 550 19.46 -45.12 3.77
CA GLU A 550 20.85 -45.57 3.99
C GLU A 550 21.70 -44.57 4.79
N TYR A 551 22.22 -45.02 5.93
CA TYR A 551 23.23 -44.29 6.71
C TYR A 551 24.64 -44.76 6.34
N SER A 552 25.58 -43.83 6.17
CA SER A 552 27.02 -44.13 6.11
C SER A 552 27.63 -44.14 7.52
N GLU A 553 28.91 -44.49 7.63
CA GLU A 553 29.64 -44.34 8.89
C GLU A 553 29.84 -42.84 9.22
N GLY A 554 29.62 -42.46 10.47
CA GLY A 554 29.71 -41.06 10.92
C GLY A 554 28.68 -40.65 11.96
N TRP A 555 28.71 -39.36 12.31
CA TRP A 555 27.82 -38.74 13.30
C TRP A 555 26.55 -38.19 12.65
N TYR A 556 25.41 -38.29 13.34
CA TYR A 556 24.12 -37.78 12.88
C TYR A 556 23.29 -37.22 14.04
N VAL A 557 22.50 -36.17 13.76
CA VAL A 557 21.31 -35.82 14.57
C VAL A 557 20.08 -36.26 13.78
N THR A 558 19.36 -37.28 14.25
CA THR A 558 18.20 -37.85 13.55
C THR A 558 17.01 -38.01 14.48
N GLN A 559 15.79 -37.96 13.94
CA GLN A 559 14.56 -38.18 14.70
C GLN A 559 14.37 -39.67 14.93
N VAL A 560 14.28 -40.12 16.18
CA VAL A 560 14.17 -41.54 16.52
C VAL A 560 13.06 -41.86 17.51
N ALA A 561 12.49 -43.05 17.41
CA ALA A 561 11.77 -43.70 18.50
C ALA A 561 12.58 -44.88 19.07
N ASN A 562 12.38 -45.20 20.35
CA ASN A 562 12.85 -46.47 20.90
C ASN A 562 12.06 -47.61 20.26
N ALA A 563 12.74 -48.63 19.76
CA ALA A 563 12.13 -49.84 19.21
C ALA A 563 12.58 -51.13 19.94
N THR A 564 13.45 -51.01 20.96
CA THR A 564 13.96 -52.12 21.81
C THR A 564 12.88 -53.12 22.27
N PRO A 565 11.63 -52.73 22.63
CA PRO A 565 10.59 -53.69 23.02
C PRO A 565 10.13 -54.64 21.89
N TYR A 566 10.38 -54.30 20.63
CA TYR A 566 9.85 -54.99 19.44
C TYR A 566 10.89 -55.78 18.64
N TYR A 567 12.16 -55.77 19.06
CA TYR A 567 13.25 -56.49 18.41
C TYR A 567 13.79 -57.62 19.31
N PRO A 568 14.29 -58.73 18.73
CA PRO A 568 14.73 -59.88 19.49
C PRO A 568 15.99 -59.60 20.32
N LEU A 569 16.08 -60.28 21.47
CA LEU A 569 17.27 -60.29 22.33
C LEU A 569 18.50 -60.84 21.59
N ASP A 570 19.68 -60.34 21.94
CA ASP A 570 20.98 -60.81 21.44
C ASP A 570 21.69 -61.54 22.60
N ASP A 571 22.01 -62.82 22.44
CA ASP A 571 22.54 -63.69 23.50
C ASP A 571 21.78 -63.59 24.85
N GLY A 572 20.44 -63.48 24.77
CA GLY A 572 19.56 -63.34 25.93
C GLY A 572 19.58 -61.96 26.61
N ARG A 573 20.21 -60.95 26.00
CA ARG A 573 20.32 -59.58 26.51
C ARG A 573 19.55 -58.59 25.63
N ALA A 574 18.96 -57.59 26.25
CA ALA A 574 18.34 -56.47 25.54
C ALA A 574 19.43 -55.58 24.92
N VAL A 575 19.38 -55.39 23.61
CA VAL A 575 20.26 -54.46 22.88
C VAL A 575 19.46 -53.21 22.52
N PRO A 576 19.88 -52.00 22.95
CA PRO A 576 19.21 -50.74 22.59
C PRO A 576 19.04 -50.67 21.08
N THR A 577 17.79 -50.63 20.63
CA THR A 577 17.43 -50.60 19.22
C THR A 577 16.51 -49.42 18.98
N TYR A 578 16.93 -48.52 18.11
CA TYR A 578 16.18 -47.30 17.77
C TYR A 578 15.71 -47.38 16.32
N ARG A 579 14.55 -46.80 16.03
CA ARG A 579 14.09 -46.59 14.65
C ARG A 579 14.27 -45.12 14.28
N ALA A 580 15.04 -44.84 13.24
CA ALA A 580 15.16 -43.52 12.64
C ALA A 580 13.95 -43.22 11.74
N TYR A 581 13.58 -41.95 11.70
CA TYR A 581 12.62 -41.36 10.78
C TYR A 581 13.28 -40.12 10.18
N SER A 582 13.68 -40.16 8.91
CA SER A 582 14.21 -38.99 8.21
C SER A 582 13.18 -38.45 7.21
N ALA A 583 13.31 -37.17 6.89
CA ALA A 583 12.56 -36.52 5.81
C ALA A 583 13.52 -36.31 4.64
N GLY A 584 13.88 -37.39 3.94
CA GLY A 584 14.92 -37.44 2.91
C GLY A 584 16.20 -38.16 3.36
N GLU A 585 17.23 -38.12 2.51
CA GLU A 585 18.52 -38.75 2.75
C GLU A 585 19.19 -38.23 4.05
N PRO A 586 19.72 -39.11 4.91
CA PRO A 586 20.34 -38.71 6.17
C PRO A 586 21.71 -38.07 5.93
N GLU A 587 21.82 -36.78 6.26
CA GLU A 587 23.05 -36.03 6.10
C GLU A 587 23.96 -36.21 7.33
N ALA A 588 25.19 -36.68 7.10
CA ALA A 588 26.20 -36.82 8.15
C ALA A 588 26.68 -35.45 8.64
N CYS A 589 26.95 -35.36 9.94
CA CYS A 589 27.59 -34.22 10.56
C CYS A 589 29.05 -34.10 10.10
N GLN A 590 29.52 -32.86 9.91
CA GLN A 590 30.88 -32.58 9.44
C GLN A 590 31.93 -32.70 10.56
N GLN A 591 31.52 -32.67 11.82
CA GLN A 591 32.39 -32.75 12.98
C GLN A 591 31.95 -33.83 13.98
N ASP A 592 32.91 -34.31 14.77
CA ASP A 592 32.65 -35.27 15.86
C ASP A 592 31.59 -34.73 16.83
N HIS A 593 30.75 -35.64 17.34
CA HIS A 593 29.60 -35.30 18.18
C HIS A 593 28.67 -34.23 17.57
N CYS A 594 28.61 -34.14 16.24
CA CYS A 594 27.81 -33.14 15.51
C CYS A 594 28.05 -31.69 15.96
N ALA A 595 29.29 -31.34 16.32
CA ALA A 595 29.65 -29.99 16.76
C ALA A 595 29.31 -28.89 15.72
N ASP A 596 29.21 -29.24 14.43
CA ASP A 596 28.73 -28.38 13.34
C ASP A 596 27.22 -28.09 13.36
N ARG A 597 26.42 -28.94 14.02
CA ARG A 597 24.95 -28.81 14.13
C ARG A 597 24.46 -28.49 15.54
N VAL A 598 25.30 -28.73 16.54
CA VAL A 598 25.02 -28.52 17.96
C VAL A 598 25.71 -27.25 18.43
N SER A 599 25.01 -26.12 18.36
CA SER A 599 25.54 -24.80 18.72
C SER A 599 24.72 -24.13 19.81
N PHE A 600 25.26 -23.05 20.38
CA PHE A 600 24.48 -22.13 21.23
C PHE A 600 23.24 -21.60 20.49
N GLY A 601 23.33 -21.37 19.18
CA GLY A 601 22.20 -20.99 18.32
C GLY A 601 21.06 -22.01 18.37
N ALA A 602 21.36 -23.32 18.31
CA ALA A 602 20.35 -24.37 18.43
C ALA A 602 19.65 -24.39 19.81
N VAL A 603 20.36 -24.07 20.89
CA VAL A 603 19.78 -23.91 22.24
C VAL A 603 18.89 -22.66 22.31
N LEU A 604 19.41 -21.52 21.82
CA LEU A 604 18.72 -20.22 21.85
C LEU A 604 17.49 -20.19 20.94
N ALA A 605 17.51 -20.88 19.80
CA ALA A 605 16.35 -21.03 18.91
C ALA A 605 15.14 -21.66 19.62
N LYS A 606 15.39 -22.61 20.53
CA LYS A 606 14.36 -23.28 21.33
C LYS A 606 13.82 -22.40 22.46
N GLU A 607 14.67 -21.58 23.07
CA GLU A 607 14.26 -20.63 24.13
C GLU A 607 13.61 -19.35 23.54
N PHE A 608 13.97 -18.97 22.31
CA PHE A 608 13.51 -17.77 21.61
C PHE A 608 13.00 -18.08 20.18
N PRO A 609 11.91 -18.86 20.02
CA PRO A 609 11.46 -19.39 18.73
C PRO A 609 11.08 -18.30 17.70
N ASN A 610 10.72 -17.11 18.16
CA ASN A 610 10.33 -15.99 17.29
C ASN A 610 11.49 -15.03 16.95
N ALA A 611 12.72 -15.33 17.37
CA ALA A 611 13.89 -14.46 17.19
C ALA A 611 14.63 -14.66 15.85
N GLY A 612 14.17 -15.56 14.98
CA GLY A 612 14.87 -15.88 13.73
C GLY A 612 16.26 -16.50 13.95
N ILE A 613 16.42 -17.24 15.05
CA ILE A 613 17.67 -17.91 15.45
C ILE A 613 17.61 -19.37 15.01
N ASP A 614 18.72 -19.88 14.49
CA ASP A 614 18.93 -21.29 14.16
C ASP A 614 20.33 -21.76 14.59
N PHE A 615 20.75 -22.94 14.14
CA PHE A 615 22.07 -23.50 14.47
C PHE A 615 23.25 -22.70 13.90
N SER A 616 23.05 -21.87 12.87
CA SER A 616 24.06 -21.02 12.22
C SER A 616 24.21 -19.64 12.87
N TRP A 617 23.35 -19.30 13.84
CA TRP A 617 23.38 -18.03 14.56
C TRP A 617 24.72 -17.78 15.27
N THR A 618 25.17 -16.53 15.25
CA THR A 618 26.34 -16.04 16.00
C THR A 618 25.96 -14.77 16.81
N PRO A 619 26.71 -14.42 17.87
CA PRO A 619 26.44 -13.22 18.68
C PRO A 619 26.34 -11.93 17.86
N GLU A 620 27.15 -11.81 16.80
CA GLU A 620 27.18 -10.65 15.90
C GLU A 620 25.84 -10.41 15.20
N VAL A 621 25.08 -11.48 14.91
CA VAL A 621 23.74 -11.39 14.33
C VAL A 621 22.80 -10.67 15.29
N SER A 622 22.76 -11.09 16.57
CA SER A 622 21.95 -10.41 17.59
C SER A 622 22.46 -9.00 17.90
N GLN A 623 23.78 -8.80 17.94
CA GLN A 623 24.37 -7.49 18.20
C GLN A 623 24.01 -6.48 17.11
N LYS A 624 23.86 -6.92 15.85
CA LYS A 624 23.41 -6.07 14.76
C LYS A 624 22.01 -5.49 15.02
N TYR A 625 21.03 -6.30 15.43
CA TYR A 625 19.68 -5.79 15.74
C TYR A 625 19.67 -4.75 16.87
N VAL A 626 20.51 -4.94 17.90
CA VAL A 626 20.67 -3.98 19.00
C VAL A 626 21.34 -2.68 18.51
N ASN A 627 22.38 -2.78 17.69
CA ASN A 627 23.08 -1.63 17.12
C ASN A 627 22.19 -0.84 16.15
N ASP A 628 21.47 -1.51 15.26
CA ASP A 628 20.56 -0.89 14.29
C ASP A 628 19.45 -0.11 15.00
N TRP A 629 18.87 -0.67 16.08
CA TRP A 629 17.93 0.03 16.95
C TRP A 629 18.55 1.25 17.65
N ASN A 630 19.73 1.08 18.27
CA ASN A 630 20.39 2.17 18.98
C ASN A 630 20.70 3.34 18.03
N ASN A 631 21.26 3.06 16.86
CA ASN A 631 21.54 4.06 15.82
C ASN A 631 20.26 4.76 15.34
N ALA A 632 19.19 4.01 15.06
CA ALA A 632 17.90 4.57 14.66
C ALA A 632 17.24 5.42 15.77
N SER A 633 17.46 5.08 17.04
CA SER A 633 16.95 5.85 18.19
C SER A 633 17.74 7.14 18.43
N ALA A 634 19.05 7.14 18.15
CA ALA A 634 19.93 8.30 18.32
C ALA A 634 19.68 9.40 17.28
N MET A 635 19.22 9.05 16.07
CA MET A 635 18.85 10.01 15.01
C MET A 635 17.54 10.78 15.27
N VAL A 636 16.90 10.57 16.43
CA VAL A 636 15.60 11.18 16.80
C VAL A 636 15.73 12.08 18.04
N GLN A 637 16.94 12.18 18.62
CA GLN A 637 17.29 13.12 19.69
C GLN A 637 17.97 14.37 19.13
#